data_AF-N9PA38-F1
#
_entry.id   AF-N9PA38-F1
#
_cell.length_a   1.000
_cell.length_b   1.000
_cell.length_c   1.000
_cell.angle_alpha   90.00
_cell.angle_beta   90.00
_cell.angle_gamma   90.00
#
_symmetry.space_group_name_H-M   'P 1'
#
loop_
_entity.id
_entity.type
_entity.pdbx_description
1 polymer ?
#
loop_
_entity_poly.entity_id
_entity_poly.type
_entity_poly.pdbx_seq_one_letter_code
_entity_poly.pdbx_strand_id
1 'polypeptide(L)'
;MSYKHNNLMAMRQNYWNDKASSQVQQEKVFLQSTLMQHGVFTNATLDDAKYLFFGLPSIVIVKGYALGFMHDSVQRLIHQHIQTNKQQLQQRSELKIQFQMA
;
A
#
# COMPACT_ATOMS: atom_id res chain seq x y z
N MET A 1 11.51 -1.51 24.49
CA MET A 1 10.53 -0.69 23.72
C MET A 1 11.09 -0.46 22.32
N SER A 2 10.51 -1.10 21.29
CA SER A 2 11.05 -1.08 19.93
C SER A 2 10.49 0.10 19.12
N TYR A 3 11.14 1.27 19.23
CA TYR A 3 10.65 2.53 18.65
C TYR A 3 10.67 2.58 17.10
N LYS A 4 11.40 1.66 16.43
CA LYS A 4 11.50 1.68 14.96
C LYS A 4 10.29 1.08 14.23
N HIS A 5 9.66 0.05 14.77
CA HIS A 5 8.49 -0.57 14.13
C HIS A 5 7.20 0.21 14.34
N ASN A 6 7.09 0.91 15.48
CA ASN A 6 5.88 1.67 15.81
C ASN A 6 5.68 2.87 14.86
N ASN A 7 6.77 3.50 14.43
CA ASN A 7 6.71 4.67 13.55
C ASN A 7 6.17 4.35 12.15
N LEU A 8 6.52 3.19 11.58
CA LEU A 8 6.05 2.80 10.25
C LEU A 8 4.57 2.40 10.27
N MET A 9 4.14 1.64 11.29
CA MET A 9 2.71 1.33 11.47
C MET A 9 1.90 2.60 11.70
N ALA A 10 2.41 3.54 12.51
CA ALA A 10 1.77 4.84 12.71
C ALA A 10 1.68 5.64 11.40
N MET A 11 2.74 5.70 10.58
CA MET A 11 2.67 6.32 9.24
C MET A 11 1.58 5.68 8.38
N ARG A 12 1.50 4.36 8.32
CA ARG A 12 0.46 3.70 7.52
C ARG A 12 -0.94 4.04 7.98
N GLN A 13 -1.16 4.02 9.30
CA GLN A 13 -2.46 4.37 9.89
C GLN A 13 -2.78 5.84 9.68
N ASN A 14 -1.83 6.75 9.88
CA ASN A 14 -2.01 8.18 9.68
C ASN A 14 -2.40 8.48 8.24
N TYR A 15 -1.68 7.94 7.26
CA TYR A 15 -2.03 8.09 5.85
C TYR A 15 -3.45 7.56 5.55
N TRP A 16 -3.78 6.38 6.04
CA TRP A 16 -5.08 5.79 5.75
C TRP A 16 -6.24 6.53 6.44
N ASN A 17 -6.01 7.02 7.67
CA ASN A 17 -6.95 7.81 8.45
C ASN A 17 -7.02 9.27 8.01
N ASP A 18 -6.03 9.76 7.27
CA ASP A 18 -6.05 11.08 6.67
C ASP A 18 -7.17 11.14 5.61
N LYS A 19 -8.24 11.84 5.98
CA LYS A 19 -9.38 12.17 5.12
C LYS A 19 -9.40 13.66 4.75
N ALA A 20 -8.52 14.46 5.34
CA ALA A 20 -8.48 15.91 5.14
C ALA A 20 -7.67 16.28 3.89
N SER A 21 -6.62 15.51 3.58
CA SER A 21 -5.78 15.74 2.41
C SER A 21 -6.44 15.20 1.14
N SER A 22 -6.81 16.10 0.23
CA SER A 22 -7.32 15.73 -1.10
C SER A 22 -6.32 14.90 -1.90
N GLN A 23 -5.02 15.13 -1.69
CA GLN A 23 -3.95 14.35 -2.30
C GLN A 23 -4.01 12.88 -1.84
N VAL A 24 -4.13 12.65 -0.52
CA VAL A 24 -4.20 11.29 0.03
C VAL A 24 -5.46 10.55 -0.44
N GLN A 25 -6.58 11.26 -0.64
CA GLN A 25 -7.78 10.68 -1.24
C GLN A 25 -7.56 10.27 -2.70
N GLN A 26 -6.91 11.12 -3.51
CA GLN A 26 -6.56 10.78 -4.89
C GLN A 26 -5.61 9.58 -4.96
N GLU A 27 -4.64 9.51 -4.07
CA GLU A 27 -3.69 8.40 -4.01
C GLU A 27 -4.37 7.08 -3.61
N LYS A 28 -5.39 7.10 -2.76
CA LYS A 28 -6.22 5.92 -2.44
C LYS A 28 -6.97 5.41 -3.67
N VAL A 29 -7.58 6.32 -4.45
CA VAL A 29 -8.26 5.98 -5.70
C VAL A 29 -7.26 5.49 -6.75
N PHE A 30 -6.06 6.08 -6.79
CA PHE A 30 -4.98 5.61 -7.64
C PHE A 30 -4.62 4.15 -7.32
N LEU A 31 -4.35 3.83 -6.05
CA LEU A 31 -4.02 2.46 -5.63
C LEU A 31 -5.13 1.45 -5.98
N GLN A 32 -6.40 1.83 -5.77
CA GLN A 32 -7.56 1.04 -6.16
C GLN A 32 -7.58 0.79 -7.69
N SER A 33 -7.35 1.84 -8.47
CA SER A 33 -7.32 1.77 -9.93
C SER A 33 -6.16 0.91 -10.40
N THR A 34 -4.97 1.03 -9.79
CA THR A 34 -3.80 0.21 -10.10
C THR A 34 -4.09 -1.28 -9.91
N LEU A 35 -4.80 -1.66 -8.84
CA LEU A 35 -5.20 -3.06 -8.62
C LEU A 35 -6.10 -3.60 -9.74
N MET A 36 -7.05 -2.80 -10.22
CA MET A 36 -7.91 -3.17 -11.35
C MET A 36 -7.14 -3.21 -12.67
N GLN A 37 -6.29 -2.22 -12.94
CA GLN A 37 -5.45 -2.16 -14.14
C GLN A 37 -4.51 -3.35 -14.25
N HIS A 38 -3.91 -3.76 -13.14
CA HIS A 38 -3.05 -4.95 -13.10
C HIS A 38 -3.85 -6.26 -13.11
N GLY A 39 -5.19 -6.21 -13.08
CA GLY A 39 -6.07 -7.38 -13.05
C GLY A 39 -5.89 -8.22 -11.79
N VAL A 40 -5.56 -7.58 -10.66
CA VAL A 40 -5.47 -8.25 -9.35
C VAL A 40 -6.86 -8.52 -8.82
N PHE A 41 -7.74 -7.52 -8.89
CA PHE A 41 -9.14 -7.66 -8.52
C PHE A 41 -10.00 -7.16 -9.67
N THR A 42 -11.06 -7.89 -10.00
CA THR A 42 -12.01 -7.51 -11.06
C THR A 42 -12.76 -6.22 -10.69
N ASN A 43 -13.04 -6.03 -9.40
CA ASN A 43 -13.66 -4.83 -8.87
C ASN A 43 -12.98 -4.46 -7.54
N ALA A 44 -11.83 -3.80 -7.62
CA ALA A 44 -11.07 -3.43 -6.42
C ALA A 44 -11.86 -2.40 -5.60
N THR A 45 -11.92 -2.59 -4.29
CA THR A 45 -12.50 -1.64 -3.34
C THR A 45 -11.41 -0.84 -2.63
N LEU A 46 -11.80 0.19 -1.88
CA LEU A 46 -10.86 0.90 -1.01
C LEU A 46 -10.23 -0.01 0.05
N ASP A 47 -10.93 -1.08 0.47
CA ASP A 47 -10.37 -2.05 1.41
C ASP A 47 -9.27 -2.89 0.75
N ASP A 48 -9.42 -3.26 -0.52
CA ASP A 48 -8.36 -3.94 -1.28
C ASP A 48 -7.14 -3.02 -1.50
N ALA A 49 -7.39 -1.73 -1.77
CA ALA A 49 -6.32 -0.74 -1.83
C ALA A 49 -5.61 -0.57 -0.47
N LYS A 50 -6.35 -0.62 0.64
CA LYS A 50 -5.80 -0.64 2.00
C LYS A 50 -4.93 -1.88 2.20
N TYR A 51 -5.43 -3.04 1.83
CA TYR A 51 -4.72 -4.30 1.95
C TYR A 51 -3.39 -4.25 1.21
N LEU A 52 -3.39 -3.82 -0.05
CA LEU A 52 -2.17 -3.58 -0.82
C LEU A 52 -1.23 -2.62 -0.09
N PHE A 53 -1.75 -1.48 0.37
CA PHE A 53 -0.96 -0.43 1.02
C PHE A 53 -0.27 -0.92 2.30
N PHE A 54 -0.97 -1.70 3.13
CA PHE A 54 -0.37 -2.35 4.30
C PHE A 54 0.57 -3.51 3.89
N GLY A 55 0.39 -4.06 2.70
CA GLY A 55 1.29 -4.98 2.00
C GLY A 55 2.63 -4.38 1.57
N LEU A 56 2.67 -3.08 1.28
CA LEU A 56 3.82 -2.44 0.66
C LEU A 56 5.05 -2.47 1.56
N PRO A 57 6.25 -2.69 0.99
CA PRO A 57 7.48 -2.67 1.76
C PRO A 57 7.74 -1.27 2.34
N SER A 58 8.43 -1.21 3.47
CA SER A 58 8.70 0.03 4.22
C SER A 58 9.33 1.13 3.36
N ILE A 59 10.20 0.76 2.41
CA ILE A 59 10.83 1.68 1.47
C ILE A 59 9.82 2.47 0.63
N VAL A 60 8.70 1.84 0.26
CA VAL A 60 7.63 2.48 -0.53
C VAL A 60 6.86 3.45 0.34
N ILE A 61 6.55 3.07 1.58
CA ILE A 61 5.85 3.96 2.53
C ILE A 61 6.70 5.20 2.82
N VAL A 62 7.99 5.03 3.13
CA VAL A 62 8.89 6.15 3.44
C VAL A 62 9.06 7.06 2.21
N LYS A 63 9.23 6.50 1.01
CA LYS A 63 9.33 7.30 -0.22
C LYS A 63 8.03 7.99 -0.59
N GLY A 64 6.89 7.31 -0.43
CA GLY A 64 5.57 7.89 -0.67
C GLY A 64 5.27 9.04 0.28
N TYR A 65 5.69 8.94 1.55
CA TYR A 65 5.60 10.04 2.50
C TYR A 65 6.50 11.23 2.15
N ALA A 66 7.68 10.98 1.57
CA ALA A 66 8.62 12.04 1.22
C ALA A 66 8.32 12.72 -0.12
N LEU A 67 7.81 11.97 -1.11
CA LEU A 67 7.65 12.41 -2.51
C LEU A 67 6.20 12.36 -3.02
N GLY A 68 5.31 11.63 -2.36
CA GLY A 68 3.98 11.25 -2.84
C GLY A 68 3.93 9.84 -3.40
N PHE A 69 2.81 9.14 -3.21
CA PHE A 69 2.54 7.80 -3.75
C PHE A 69 2.25 7.82 -5.26
N MET A 70 1.84 8.98 -5.79
CA MET A 70 1.71 9.21 -7.23
C MET A 70 3.02 9.59 -7.93
N HIS A 71 4.13 9.72 -7.21
CA HIS A 71 5.42 10.02 -7.82
C HIS A 71 5.93 8.82 -8.64
N ASP A 72 6.47 9.04 -9.85
CA ASP A 72 6.94 8.00 -10.78
C ASP A 72 7.78 6.89 -10.13
N SER A 73 8.75 7.27 -9.30
CA SER A 73 9.61 6.33 -8.56
C SER A 73 8.82 5.43 -7.60
N VAL A 74 7.81 5.97 -6.93
CA VAL A 74 6.97 5.23 -5.96
C VAL A 74 5.95 4.37 -6.71
N GLN A 75 5.33 4.91 -7.76
CA GLN A 75 4.44 4.17 -8.65
C GLN A 75 5.14 2.94 -9.24
N ARG A 76 6.38 3.10 -9.75
CA ARG A 76 7.17 1.95 -10.24
C ARG A 76 7.36 0.87 -9.19
N LEU A 77 7.68 1.24 -7.95
CA LEU A 77 7.84 0.28 -6.86
C LEU A 77 6.52 -0.42 -6.50
N ILE A 78 5.41 0.32 -6.47
CA ILE A 78 4.07 -0.23 -6.24
C ILE A 78 3.70 -1.21 -7.35
N HIS A 79 3.88 -0.82 -8.61
CA HIS A 79 3.57 -1.65 -9.78
C HIS A 79 4.42 -2.92 -9.79
N GLN A 80 5.73 -2.79 -9.52
CA GLN A 80 6.62 -3.93 -9.39
C GLN A 80 6.17 -4.86 -8.26
N HIS A 81 5.84 -4.32 -7.08
CA HIS A 81 5.35 -5.11 -5.96
C HIS A 81 4.06 -5.85 -6.31
N ILE A 82 3.11 -5.18 -6.95
CA ILE A 82 1.86 -5.79 -7.42
C ILE A 82 2.14 -6.89 -8.42
N GLN A 83 2.99 -6.67 -9.42
CA GLN A 83 3.30 -7.68 -10.43
C GLN A 83 3.98 -8.90 -9.83
N THR A 84 4.98 -8.70 -8.96
CA THR A 84 5.68 -9.80 -8.29
C THR A 84 4.76 -10.59 -7.37
N ASN A 85 3.85 -9.92 -6.66
CA ASN A 85 2.95 -10.55 -5.69
C ASN A 85 1.52 -10.75 -6.22
N LYS A 86 1.31 -10.61 -7.54
CA LYS A 86 -0.04 -10.58 -8.13
C LYS A 86 -0.87 -11.80 -7.77
N GLN A 87 -0.27 -12.98 -7.89
CA GLN A 87 -0.94 -14.24 -7.55
C GLN A 87 -1.31 -14.31 -6.06
N GLN A 88 -0.44 -13.81 -5.17
CA GLN A 88 -0.70 -13.79 -3.73
C GLN A 88 -1.81 -12.79 -3.37
N LEU A 89 -1.77 -11.59 -3.95
CA LEU A 89 -2.82 -10.58 -3.81
C LEU A 89 -4.17 -11.10 -4.32
N GLN A 90 -4.20 -11.75 -5.49
CA GLN A 90 -5.39 -12.34 -6.09
C GLN A 90 -6.03 -13.41 -5.21
N GLN A 91 -5.22 -14.26 -4.58
CA GLN A 91 -5.74 -15.34 -3.74
C GLN A 91 -6.31 -14.84 -2.42
N ARG A 92 -6.17 -13.53 -2.09
CA ARG A 92 -6.39 -12.98 -0.73
C ARG A 92 -5.74 -13.83 0.37
N SER A 93 -4.82 -14.70 -0.02
CA SER A 93 -4.01 -15.49 0.89
C SER A 93 -3.25 -14.43 1.62
N GLU A 94 -3.58 -14.24 2.90
CA GLU A 94 -2.92 -13.32 3.81
C GLU A 94 -1.48 -13.27 3.36
N LEU A 95 -1.09 -12.17 2.70
CA LEU A 95 0.29 -11.94 2.35
C LEU A 95 0.96 -12.18 3.68
N LYS A 96 1.65 -13.32 3.79
CA LYS A 96 2.50 -13.67 4.90
C LYS A 96 3.67 -12.70 4.81
N ILE A 97 3.39 -11.39 4.87
CA ILE A 97 4.21 -10.48 5.62
C ILE A 97 4.24 -11.15 6.97
N GLN A 98 5.35 -11.85 7.19
CA GLN A 98 5.79 -12.28 8.50
C GLN A 98 5.88 -11.01 9.37
N PHE A 99 4.76 -10.43 9.77
CA PHE A 99 4.64 -9.85 11.09
C PHE A 99 4.60 -11.06 12.02
N GLN A 100 5.79 -11.63 12.26
CA GLN A 100 5.99 -12.39 13.48
C GLN A 100 5.69 -11.40 14.62
N MET A 101 4.47 -11.48 15.16
CA MET A 101 4.26 -11.09 16.54
C MET A 101 5.02 -12.15 17.35
N ALA A 102 6.21 -11.78 17.80
CA ALA A 102 6.87 -12.41 18.93
C ALA A 102 6.45 -11.65 20.20
#